data_AF-A0AAU1XQF0-F1
#
_entry.id   AF-A0AAU1XQF0-F1
#
_cell.length_a   1.000
_cell.length_b   1.000
_cell.length_c   1.000
_cell.angle_alpha   90.00
_cell.angle_beta   90.00
_cell.angle_gamma   90.00
#
_symmetry.space_group_name_H-M   'P 1'
#
loop_
_entity.id
_entity.type
_entity.pdbx_description
1 polymer ?
#
loop_
_entity_poly.entity_id
_entity_poly.type
_entity_poly.pdbx_seq_one_letter_code
_entity_poly.pdbx_strand_id
1 'polypeptide(L)'
;MSHRLLPRPTRTTVAAVFVIALAAAPPGPALAFTGDNHEDITRAALPWEPVTLSAMAGARDGAVNANDHGGYFALGPLHCDNADYLAPRYVQHYPRSRDEATTELLACIRTSVARFRNAVRAADGLVDADGRVRADQSDLSSPCTWKETSDRAKCDVLEQLGRGWHQLEDFYSHSNWSDQAAPGPVSLADPPGLARTDVAPFLDIRRYSAMDDADWTRDARARIPADLTTGCYSDFDSTGVKAEDCAGRVTHNQGLNKDTPASPRSRTGDNFGHAVSGATAEITRQWNDFKAELLTAYPDHRRGEQMICALVHDDPESSCP
;
A
#
# COMPACT_ATOMS: atom_id res chain seq x y z
N MET A 1 -86.68 -8.25 -31.84
CA MET A 1 -86.08 -9.60 -31.78
C MET A 1 -84.59 -9.48 -32.04
N SER A 2 -83.80 -9.94 -31.08
CA SER A 2 -82.35 -9.85 -31.00
C SER A 2 -81.62 -10.75 -31.98
N HIS A 3 -80.53 -10.28 -32.60
CA HIS A 3 -79.33 -11.07 -32.95
C HIS A 3 -78.14 -10.08 -33.03
N ARG A 4 -77.41 -9.85 -31.93
CA ARG A 4 -76.12 -10.49 -31.57
C ARG A 4 -75.10 -10.52 -32.71
N LEU A 5 -74.26 -9.48 -32.76
CA LEU A 5 -72.94 -9.50 -33.42
C LEU A 5 -71.95 -10.26 -32.54
N LEU A 6 -71.23 -11.23 -33.11
CA LEU A 6 -70.08 -11.90 -32.50
C LEU A 6 -68.80 -11.05 -32.74
N PRO A 7 -67.91 -10.88 -31.75
CA PRO A 7 -66.66 -10.17 -31.94
C PRO A 7 -65.58 -11.07 -32.57
N ARG A 8 -64.82 -10.50 -33.51
CA ARG A 8 -63.59 -11.09 -34.07
C ARG A 8 -62.48 -11.07 -33.02
N PRO A 9 -61.61 -12.10 -32.94
CA PRO A 9 -60.45 -12.07 -32.07
C PRO A 9 -59.36 -11.20 -32.70
N THR A 10 -59.03 -10.10 -32.04
CA THR A 10 -57.80 -9.34 -32.29
C THR A 10 -56.61 -10.17 -31.84
N ARG A 11 -55.75 -10.57 -32.80
CA ARG A 11 -54.42 -11.12 -32.51
C ARG A 11 -53.55 -10.00 -31.97
N THR A 12 -53.36 -9.97 -30.66
CA THR A 12 -52.36 -9.12 -30.00
C THR A 12 -51.00 -9.80 -30.16
N THR A 13 -50.19 -9.30 -31.08
CA THR A 13 -48.77 -9.65 -31.20
C THR A 13 -48.03 -8.98 -30.03
N VAL A 14 -47.69 -9.75 -29.00
CA VAL A 14 -46.83 -9.27 -27.91
C VAL A 14 -45.39 -9.28 -28.44
N ALA A 15 -44.89 -8.11 -28.83
CA ALA A 15 -43.46 -7.92 -29.08
C ALA A 15 -42.76 -7.89 -27.71
N ALA A 16 -42.08 -8.99 -27.36
CA ALA A 16 -41.20 -9.04 -26.21
C ALA A 16 -39.96 -8.17 -26.47
N VAL A 17 -39.98 -6.95 -25.95
CA VAL A 17 -38.78 -6.11 -25.86
C VAL A 17 -37.91 -6.71 -24.76
N PHE A 18 -36.90 -7.48 -25.14
CA PHE A 18 -35.81 -7.84 -24.24
C PHE A 18 -34.97 -6.59 -23.99
N VAL A 19 -35.28 -5.87 -22.91
CA VAL A 19 -34.32 -4.95 -22.32
C VAL A 19 -33.23 -5.83 -21.71
N ILE A 20 -32.11 -5.99 -22.42
CA ILE A 20 -30.89 -6.51 -21.81
C ILE A 20 -30.43 -5.41 -20.86
N ALA A 21 -30.81 -5.52 -19.59
CA ALA A 21 -30.14 -4.81 -18.54
C ALA A 21 -28.68 -5.30 -18.56
N LEU A 22 -27.76 -4.50 -19.09
CA LEU A 22 -26.36 -4.60 -18.68
C LEU A 22 -26.38 -4.32 -17.18
N ALA A 23 -26.47 -5.39 -16.38
CA ALA A 23 -26.03 -5.31 -15.01
C ALA A 23 -24.55 -4.94 -15.10
N ALA A 24 -24.23 -3.67 -14.85
CA ALA A 24 -22.88 -3.30 -14.47
C ALA A 24 -22.58 -4.21 -13.27
N ALA A 25 -21.72 -5.20 -13.48
CA ALA A 25 -21.16 -5.93 -12.35
C ALA A 25 -20.64 -4.86 -11.39
N PRO A 26 -20.93 -4.96 -10.08
CA PRO A 26 -20.25 -4.10 -9.13
C PRO A 26 -18.76 -4.22 -9.43
N PRO A 27 -18.01 -3.11 -9.48
CA PRO A 27 -16.57 -3.21 -9.59
C PRO A 27 -16.14 -4.22 -8.52
N GLY A 28 -15.45 -5.29 -8.95
CA GLY A 28 -14.84 -6.20 -7.99
C GLY A 28 -13.99 -5.38 -7.02
N PRO A 29 -13.65 -5.93 -5.83
CA PRO A 29 -12.69 -5.24 -4.97
C PRO A 29 -11.49 -4.88 -5.84
N ALA A 30 -11.15 -3.59 -5.90
CA ALA A 30 -9.87 -3.22 -6.45
C ALA A 30 -8.86 -3.87 -5.51
N LEU A 31 -7.99 -4.66 -6.09
CA LEU A 31 -6.76 -5.05 -5.43
C LEU A 31 -6.01 -3.74 -5.18
N ALA A 32 -5.21 -3.63 -4.12
CA ALA A 32 -4.17 -2.61 -4.00
C ALA A 32 -3.24 -2.67 -5.24
N PHE A 33 -2.05 -2.05 -5.25
CA PHE A 33 -1.10 -2.38 -6.34
C PHE A 33 -1.11 -3.90 -6.54
N THR A 34 -1.46 -4.38 -7.75
CA THR A 34 -1.66 -5.82 -7.89
C THR A 34 -0.37 -6.53 -7.52
N GLY A 35 -0.42 -7.77 -7.02
CA GLY A 35 0.80 -8.44 -6.54
C GLY A 35 1.99 -8.38 -7.52
N ASP A 36 1.72 -8.42 -8.83
CA ASP A 36 2.74 -8.25 -9.88
C ASP A 36 3.43 -6.86 -9.84
N ASN A 37 2.71 -5.79 -9.51
CA ASN A 37 3.25 -4.43 -9.41
C ASN A 37 4.05 -4.23 -8.12
N HIS A 38 3.60 -4.77 -6.98
CA HIS A 38 4.41 -4.83 -5.77
C HIS A 38 5.72 -5.59 -6.02
N GLU A 39 5.64 -6.72 -6.74
CA GLU A 39 6.82 -7.48 -7.17
C GLU A 39 7.78 -6.63 -8.00
N ASP A 40 7.28 -5.99 -9.06
CA ASP A 40 8.10 -5.19 -9.96
C ASP A 40 8.77 -4.01 -9.26
N ILE A 41 8.05 -3.29 -8.39
CA ILE A 41 8.58 -2.17 -7.59
C ILE A 41 9.68 -2.67 -6.65
N THR A 42 9.37 -3.71 -5.86
CA THR A 42 10.30 -4.24 -4.87
C THR A 42 11.55 -4.82 -5.54
N ARG A 43 11.41 -5.54 -6.67
CA ARG A 43 12.56 -6.05 -7.45
C ARG A 43 13.41 -4.94 -8.05
N ALA A 44 12.79 -3.86 -8.52
CA ALA A 44 13.52 -2.71 -9.04
C ALA A 44 14.28 -1.96 -7.93
N ALA A 45 13.73 -1.94 -6.71
CA ALA A 45 14.29 -1.22 -5.57
C ALA A 45 15.44 -1.96 -4.85
N LEU A 46 15.44 -3.30 -4.88
CA LEU A 46 16.29 -4.14 -4.03
C LEU A 46 17.30 -4.97 -4.85
N PRO A 47 18.60 -4.65 -4.77
CA PRO A 47 19.65 -5.43 -5.42
C PRO A 47 20.04 -6.66 -4.58
N TRP A 48 19.08 -7.54 -4.29
CA TRP A 48 19.28 -8.74 -3.46
C TRP A 48 19.41 -10.00 -4.33
N GLU A 49 19.94 -11.07 -3.75
CA GLU A 49 20.04 -12.36 -4.43
C GLU A 49 18.66 -12.99 -4.67
N PRO A 50 18.50 -13.84 -5.71
CA PRO A 50 17.20 -14.19 -6.26
C PRO A 50 16.23 -14.90 -5.30
N VAL A 51 16.71 -15.80 -4.44
CA VAL A 51 15.82 -16.55 -3.51
C VAL A 51 15.28 -15.61 -2.43
N THR A 52 16.17 -14.81 -1.84
CA THR A 52 15.82 -13.84 -0.81
C THR A 52 14.94 -12.73 -1.38
N LEU A 53 15.26 -12.24 -2.58
CA LEU A 53 14.43 -11.27 -3.28
C LEU A 53 13.05 -11.83 -3.61
N SER A 54 12.94 -13.11 -3.98
CA SER A 54 11.64 -13.72 -4.26
C SER A 54 10.80 -13.90 -3.00
N ALA A 55 11.41 -14.27 -1.86
CA ALA A 55 10.71 -14.30 -0.57
C ALA A 55 10.21 -12.90 -0.14
N MET A 56 10.90 -11.84 -0.54
CA MET A 56 10.46 -10.47 -0.28
C MET A 56 9.37 -10.00 -1.26
N ALA A 57 9.63 -10.15 -2.56
CA ALA A 57 8.92 -9.46 -3.63
C ALA A 57 7.85 -10.29 -4.34
N GLY A 58 7.86 -11.62 -4.23
CA GLY A 58 7.02 -12.49 -5.06
C GLY A 58 5.54 -12.07 -5.09
N ALA A 59 4.94 -11.99 -6.28
CA ALA A 59 3.58 -11.46 -6.47
C ALA A 59 2.48 -12.21 -5.72
N ARG A 60 2.70 -13.49 -5.39
CA ARG A 60 1.71 -14.34 -4.70
C ARG A 60 2.04 -14.61 -3.25
N ASP A 61 3.33 -14.70 -2.93
CA ASP A 61 3.83 -15.24 -1.68
C ASP A 61 5.05 -14.45 -1.16
N GLY A 62 5.32 -13.28 -1.70
CA GLY A 62 6.31 -12.34 -1.17
C GLY A 62 5.79 -11.66 0.10
N ALA A 63 6.70 -11.35 1.02
CA ALA A 63 6.37 -10.63 2.24
C ALA A 63 5.71 -9.27 1.98
N VAL A 64 6.07 -8.58 0.89
CA VAL A 64 5.45 -7.31 0.50
C VAL A 64 3.97 -7.48 0.16
N ASN A 65 3.52 -8.64 -0.31
CA ASN A 65 2.11 -8.88 -0.64
C ASN A 65 1.29 -9.39 0.55
N ALA A 66 1.89 -9.54 1.73
CA ALA A 66 1.24 -10.20 2.86
C ALA A 66 0.03 -9.44 3.44
N ASN A 67 -0.09 -8.13 3.19
CA ASN A 67 -1.26 -7.35 3.59
C ASN A 67 -2.46 -7.52 2.63
N ASP A 68 -2.24 -7.95 1.39
CA ASP A 68 -3.28 -8.19 0.38
C ASP A 68 -4.07 -9.50 0.60
N HIS A 69 -3.96 -10.09 1.79
CA HIS A 69 -4.50 -11.41 2.07
C HIS A 69 -5.28 -11.44 3.39
N GLY A 70 -6.34 -12.27 3.40
CA GLY A 70 -7.14 -12.53 4.59
C GLY A 70 -7.78 -11.27 5.16
N GLY A 71 -7.76 -11.13 6.49
CA GLY A 71 -8.36 -9.98 7.17
C GLY A 71 -7.58 -8.68 7.03
N TYR A 72 -6.30 -8.74 6.63
CA TYR A 72 -5.44 -7.56 6.48
C TYR A 72 -5.90 -6.65 5.34
N PHE A 73 -6.38 -7.27 4.25
CA PHE A 73 -6.89 -6.58 3.06
C PHE A 73 -8.02 -5.58 3.36
N ALA A 74 -8.76 -5.78 4.46
CA ALA A 74 -9.88 -4.92 4.83
C ALA A 74 -9.48 -3.77 5.77
N LEU A 75 -8.20 -3.57 6.04
CA LEU A 75 -7.70 -2.56 6.98
C LEU A 75 -7.05 -1.42 6.21
N GLY A 76 -7.79 -0.33 5.98
CA GLY A 76 -7.32 0.84 5.23
C GLY A 76 -5.98 1.42 5.69
N PRO A 77 -5.64 1.46 7.00
CA PRO A 77 -4.31 1.87 7.45
C PRO A 77 -3.15 1.01 6.89
N LEU A 78 -3.42 -0.23 6.48
CA LEU A 78 -2.43 -1.14 5.90
C LEU A 78 -2.31 -1.02 4.37
N HIS A 79 -3.08 -0.12 3.76
CA HIS A 79 -3.07 0.23 2.33
C HIS A 79 -2.99 1.75 2.11
N CYS A 80 -2.75 2.52 3.19
CA CYS A 80 -2.70 3.99 3.17
C CYS A 80 -3.96 4.65 2.57
N ASP A 81 -5.10 3.97 2.62
CA ASP A 81 -6.40 4.47 2.17
C ASP A 81 -7.07 5.35 3.24
N ASN A 82 -8.23 5.90 2.90
CA ASN A 82 -9.14 6.64 3.76
C ASN A 82 -8.63 8.00 4.29
N ALA A 83 -7.44 8.44 3.89
CA ALA A 83 -6.95 9.80 4.10
C ALA A 83 -7.44 10.78 3.00
N ASP A 84 -8.66 10.59 2.54
CA ASP A 84 -9.28 11.42 1.51
C ASP A 84 -9.70 12.79 2.05
N TYR A 85 -9.42 13.83 1.26
CA TYR A 85 -9.74 15.20 1.62
C TYR A 85 -9.78 16.08 0.38
N LEU A 86 -10.81 16.92 0.28
CA LEU A 86 -10.81 18.07 -0.61
C LEU A 86 -11.04 19.34 0.19
N ALA A 87 -10.17 20.34 -0.04
CA ALA A 87 -10.32 21.64 0.59
C ALA A 87 -11.64 22.33 0.16
N PRO A 88 -12.20 23.22 1.01
CA PRO A 88 -13.46 23.92 0.72
C PRO A 88 -13.48 24.71 -0.60
N ARG A 89 -12.31 25.11 -1.09
CA ARG A 89 -12.15 25.77 -2.39
C ARG A 89 -12.42 24.86 -3.60
N TYR A 90 -12.39 23.54 -3.40
CA TYR A 90 -12.76 22.53 -4.39
C TYR A 90 -14.19 22.02 -4.13
N VAL A 91 -14.49 21.64 -2.89
CA VAL A 91 -15.79 21.13 -2.47
C VAL A 91 -16.17 21.73 -1.11
N GLN A 92 -17.16 22.62 -1.08
CA GLN A 92 -17.52 23.42 0.12
C GLN A 92 -17.89 22.57 1.34
N HIS A 93 -18.53 21.41 1.13
CA HIS A 93 -19.03 20.53 2.19
C HIS A 93 -18.50 19.11 2.01
N TYR A 94 -17.17 18.97 1.90
CA TYR A 94 -16.56 17.66 1.83
C TYR A 94 -16.78 16.88 3.15
N PRO A 95 -17.18 15.59 3.12
CA PRO A 95 -17.57 14.86 4.32
C PRO A 95 -16.45 14.66 5.36
N ARG A 96 -15.18 14.67 4.93
CA ARG A 96 -14.02 14.49 5.79
C ARG A 96 -13.25 15.79 6.00
N SER A 97 -12.90 16.10 7.23
CA SER A 97 -12.02 17.23 7.54
C SER A 97 -10.56 16.89 7.22
N ARG A 98 -9.71 17.93 7.09
CA ARG A 98 -8.26 17.76 6.92
C ARG A 98 -7.65 16.99 8.10
N ASP A 99 -8.14 17.25 9.31
CA ASP A 99 -7.62 16.63 10.53
C ASP A 99 -7.91 15.13 10.58
N GLU A 100 -9.13 14.72 10.22
CA GLU A 100 -9.51 13.31 10.11
C GLU A 100 -8.69 12.60 9.02
N ALA A 101 -8.55 13.21 7.84
CA ALA A 101 -7.74 12.66 6.76
C ALA A 101 -6.27 12.52 7.16
N THR A 102 -5.71 13.53 7.85
CA THR A 102 -4.35 13.45 8.39
C THR A 102 -4.22 12.36 9.45
N THR A 103 -5.24 12.14 10.28
CA THR A 103 -5.24 11.09 11.30
C THR A 103 -5.17 9.70 10.67
N GLU A 104 -5.91 9.45 9.59
CA GLU A 104 -5.82 8.18 8.83
C GLU A 104 -4.45 7.96 8.21
N LEU A 105 -3.89 8.99 7.55
CA LEU A 105 -2.55 8.86 6.98
C LEU A 105 -1.49 8.58 8.05
N LEU A 106 -1.61 9.21 9.22
CA LEU A 106 -0.73 8.94 10.36
C LEU A 106 -0.92 7.54 10.93
N ALA A 107 -2.11 6.94 10.82
CA ALA A 107 -2.34 5.55 11.19
C ALA A 107 -1.56 4.60 10.27
N CYS A 108 -1.57 4.86 8.95
CA CYS A 108 -0.69 4.16 8.02
C CYS A 108 0.78 4.33 8.41
N ILE A 109 1.28 5.56 8.55
CA ILE A 109 2.70 5.78 8.91
C ILE A 109 3.08 5.05 10.22
N ARG A 110 2.19 5.04 11.21
CA ARG A 110 2.42 4.35 12.49
C ARG A 110 2.65 2.86 12.33
N THR A 111 1.91 2.18 11.44
CA THR A 111 2.11 0.74 11.23
C THR A 111 3.47 0.47 10.59
N SER A 112 3.89 1.25 9.57
CA SER A 112 5.25 1.15 9.01
C SER A 112 6.34 1.41 10.06
N VAL A 113 6.17 2.41 10.95
CA VAL A 113 7.12 2.69 12.04
C VAL A 113 7.23 1.51 13.01
N ALA A 114 6.09 0.92 13.42
CA ALA A 114 6.09 -0.25 14.29
C ALA A 114 6.77 -1.46 13.64
N ARG A 115 6.48 -1.71 12.37
CA ARG A 115 7.10 -2.77 11.57
C ARG A 115 8.61 -2.58 11.44
N PHE A 116 9.07 -1.37 11.14
CA PHE A 116 10.50 -1.06 11.07
C PHE A 116 11.21 -1.34 12.40
N ARG A 117 10.64 -0.88 13.53
CA ARG A 117 11.17 -1.19 14.88
C ARG A 117 11.24 -2.69 15.14
N ASN A 118 10.22 -3.45 14.73
CA ASN A 118 10.20 -4.91 14.86
C ASN A 118 11.28 -5.57 13.99
N ALA A 119 11.46 -5.13 12.74
CA ALA A 119 12.47 -5.64 11.83
C ALA A 119 13.89 -5.44 12.39
N VAL A 120 14.19 -4.26 12.95
CA VAL A 120 15.50 -3.98 13.58
C VAL A 120 15.75 -4.92 14.76
N ARG A 121 14.74 -5.23 15.57
CA ARG A 121 14.88 -6.20 16.67
C ARG A 121 15.02 -7.63 16.18
N ALA A 122 14.22 -8.03 15.20
CA ALA A 122 14.27 -9.39 14.63
C ALA A 122 15.63 -9.68 13.98
N ALA A 123 16.26 -8.66 13.38
CA ALA A 123 17.57 -8.78 12.76
C ALA A 123 18.67 -9.21 13.76
N ASP A 124 18.52 -8.91 15.06
CA ASP A 124 19.43 -9.37 16.11
C ASP A 124 19.61 -10.89 16.10
N GLY A 125 18.55 -11.63 15.74
CA GLY A 125 18.54 -13.09 15.66
C GLY A 125 19.33 -13.66 14.47
N LEU A 126 19.69 -12.85 13.47
CA LEU A 126 20.45 -13.31 12.28
C LEU A 126 21.90 -13.66 12.60
N VAL A 127 22.44 -13.10 13.68
CA VAL A 127 23.85 -13.24 14.05
C VAL A 127 23.98 -13.55 15.53
N ASP A 128 25.09 -14.15 15.93
CA ASP A 128 25.43 -14.32 17.35
C ASP A 128 26.06 -13.04 17.94
N ALA A 129 26.52 -13.13 19.19
CA ALA A 129 27.14 -12.02 19.91
C ALA A 129 28.47 -11.55 19.27
N ASP A 130 29.16 -12.44 18.56
CA ASP A 130 30.43 -12.15 17.89
C ASP A 130 30.23 -11.70 16.43
N GLY A 131 28.97 -11.53 16.00
CA GLY A 131 28.63 -11.12 14.64
C GLY A 131 28.68 -12.25 13.62
N ARG A 132 28.84 -13.51 14.03
CA ARG A 132 28.79 -14.64 13.10
C ARG A 132 27.33 -14.91 12.72
N VAL A 133 27.07 -15.09 11.42
CA VAL A 133 25.76 -15.47 10.91
C VAL A 133 25.30 -16.80 11.50
N ARG A 134 24.02 -16.83 11.90
CA ARG A 134 23.33 -18.02 12.40
C ARG A 134 22.58 -18.72 11.28
N ALA A 135 23.18 -19.77 10.71
CA ALA A 135 22.63 -20.50 9.57
C ALA A 135 21.18 -20.99 9.81
N ASP A 136 20.89 -21.48 11.02
CA ASP A 136 19.55 -21.94 11.41
C ASP A 136 18.48 -20.82 11.39
N GLN A 137 18.89 -19.56 11.48
CA GLN A 137 18.03 -18.38 11.48
C GLN A 137 17.98 -17.65 10.14
N SER A 138 18.91 -17.94 9.23
CA SER A 138 19.04 -17.26 7.93
C SER A 138 18.70 -18.14 6.72
N ASP A 139 18.54 -19.46 6.93
CA ASP A 139 18.22 -20.41 5.86
C ASP A 139 16.79 -20.26 5.32
N LEU A 140 16.68 -20.22 3.98
CA LEU A 140 15.42 -20.16 3.23
C LEU A 140 15.12 -21.44 2.45
N SER A 141 15.80 -22.57 2.74
CA SER A 141 15.51 -23.88 2.10
C SER A 141 14.05 -24.32 2.24
N SER A 142 13.38 -23.86 3.31
CA SER A 142 11.93 -23.95 3.49
C SER A 142 11.30 -22.56 3.39
N PRO A 143 10.19 -22.37 2.68
CA PRO A 143 9.54 -21.07 2.52
C PRO A 143 9.18 -20.42 3.86
N CYS A 144 9.26 -19.09 3.91
CA CYS A 144 8.69 -18.32 5.01
C CYS A 144 7.16 -18.34 4.97
N THR A 145 6.51 -18.05 6.11
CA THR A 145 5.05 -17.91 6.19
C THR A 145 4.68 -16.60 6.86
N TRP A 146 3.88 -15.76 6.19
CA TRP A 146 3.55 -14.40 6.67
C TRP A 146 2.30 -14.39 7.56
N LYS A 147 2.46 -14.88 8.79
CA LYS A 147 1.35 -15.09 9.73
C LYS A 147 1.55 -14.39 11.07
N GLU A 148 2.50 -13.46 11.13
CA GLU A 148 2.91 -12.73 12.34
C GLU A 148 3.35 -13.59 13.53
N THR A 149 3.63 -14.86 13.28
CA THR A 149 4.17 -15.76 14.29
C THR A 149 5.65 -15.90 14.03
N SER A 150 6.45 -15.60 15.05
CA SER A 150 7.92 -15.69 14.96
C SER A 150 8.37 -17.08 14.48
N ASP A 151 9.29 -17.08 13.53
CA ASP A 151 9.95 -18.25 12.96
C ASP A 151 11.48 -18.01 12.98
N ARG A 152 12.16 -18.24 11.86
CA ARG A 152 13.56 -17.88 11.65
C ARG A 152 13.70 -16.38 11.55
N ALA A 153 14.75 -15.83 12.15
CA ALA A 153 14.99 -14.39 12.18
C ALA A 153 14.91 -13.71 10.79
N LYS A 154 15.41 -14.37 9.73
CA LYS A 154 15.31 -13.82 8.36
C LYS A 154 13.86 -13.70 7.89
N CYS A 155 13.02 -14.72 8.13
CA CYS A 155 11.60 -14.65 7.82
C CYS A 155 10.90 -13.55 8.63
N ASP A 156 11.24 -13.40 9.92
CA ASP A 156 10.67 -12.35 10.77
C ASP A 156 11.04 -10.96 10.26
N VAL A 157 12.30 -10.72 9.89
CA VAL A 157 12.71 -9.44 9.30
C VAL A 157 11.97 -9.17 7.99
N LEU A 158 11.93 -10.16 7.08
CA LEU A 158 11.24 -10.03 5.80
C LEU A 158 9.75 -9.74 5.98
N GLU A 159 9.05 -10.43 6.89
CA GLU A 159 7.64 -10.17 7.15
C GLU A 159 7.41 -8.74 7.65
N GLN A 160 8.21 -8.30 8.62
CA GLN A 160 8.05 -6.96 9.17
C GLN A 160 8.34 -5.89 8.10
N LEU A 161 9.43 -6.00 7.36
CA LEU A 161 9.75 -5.07 6.28
C LEU A 161 8.70 -5.11 5.17
N GLY A 162 8.32 -6.29 4.68
CA GLY A 162 7.33 -6.47 3.62
C GLY A 162 5.99 -5.83 3.96
N ARG A 163 5.41 -6.18 5.12
CA ARG A 163 4.16 -5.57 5.58
C ARG A 163 4.27 -4.06 5.81
N GLY A 164 5.43 -3.58 6.23
CA GLY A 164 5.69 -2.17 6.47
C GLY A 164 5.91 -1.35 5.19
N TRP A 165 6.44 -1.97 4.14
CA TRP A 165 6.73 -1.36 2.84
C TRP A 165 5.55 -1.42 1.88
N HIS A 166 4.74 -2.49 1.93
CA HIS A 166 3.51 -2.65 1.15
C HIS A 166 2.67 -1.36 1.12
N GLN A 167 2.28 -0.89 2.30
CA GLN A 167 1.48 0.33 2.48
C GLN A 167 2.18 1.62 2.02
N LEU A 168 3.52 1.63 1.94
CA LEU A 168 4.26 2.76 1.38
C LEU A 168 4.25 2.72 -0.15
N GLU A 169 4.28 1.52 -0.76
CA GLU A 169 4.06 1.37 -2.20
C GLU A 169 2.63 1.80 -2.55
N ASP A 170 1.64 1.32 -1.80
CA ASP A 170 0.22 1.68 -1.94
C ASP A 170 -0.03 3.18 -1.80
N PHE A 171 0.70 3.88 -0.92
CA PHE A 171 0.60 5.33 -0.83
C PHE A 171 0.79 6.00 -2.20
N TYR A 172 1.71 5.53 -3.04
CA TYR A 172 1.95 6.14 -4.36
C TYR A 172 0.87 5.79 -5.39
N SER A 173 0.24 4.61 -5.32
CA SER A 173 -0.89 4.26 -6.19
C SER A 173 -2.21 4.89 -5.72
N HIS A 174 -2.44 4.98 -4.42
CA HIS A 174 -3.73 5.34 -3.82
C HIS A 174 -3.83 6.84 -3.47
N SER A 175 -2.73 7.60 -3.59
CA SER A 175 -2.71 9.04 -3.34
C SER A 175 -2.53 9.88 -4.60
N ASN A 176 -2.74 11.19 -4.47
CA ASN A 176 -2.43 12.16 -5.52
C ASN A 176 -0.98 12.68 -5.50
N TRP A 177 -0.06 12.02 -4.77
CA TRP A 177 1.30 12.54 -4.56
C TRP A 177 2.08 12.72 -5.85
N SER A 178 2.29 11.64 -6.60
CA SER A 178 3.12 11.62 -7.81
C SER A 178 2.35 11.93 -9.09
N ASP A 179 1.02 12.06 -9.00
CA ASP A 179 0.15 12.07 -10.16
C ASP A 179 -0.31 13.48 -10.57
N GLN A 180 -0.89 13.54 -11.76
CA GLN A 180 -1.51 14.72 -12.34
C GLN A 180 -3.03 14.51 -12.42
N ALA A 181 -3.79 15.57 -12.20
CA ALA A 181 -5.23 15.57 -12.47
C ALA A 181 -5.50 15.51 -13.97
N ALA A 182 -6.66 14.98 -14.36
CA ALA A 182 -7.09 15.06 -15.75
C ALA A 182 -7.42 16.52 -16.14
N PRO A 183 -7.47 16.84 -17.44
CA PRO A 183 -7.94 18.15 -17.88
C PRO A 183 -9.39 18.38 -17.43
N GLY A 184 -9.63 19.42 -16.64
CA GLY A 184 -10.97 19.74 -16.16
C GLY A 184 -10.98 20.44 -14.81
N PRO A 185 -12.17 20.73 -14.27
CA PRO A 185 -12.31 21.21 -12.90
C PRO A 185 -12.05 20.07 -11.90
N VAL A 186 -11.36 20.39 -10.81
CA VAL A 186 -11.20 19.48 -9.67
C VAL A 186 -12.58 19.06 -9.13
N SER A 187 -12.76 17.77 -8.90
CA SER A 187 -14.01 17.19 -8.41
C SER A 187 -13.77 15.92 -7.60
N LEU A 188 -14.84 15.27 -7.12
CA LEU A 188 -14.74 13.95 -6.46
C LEU A 188 -14.20 12.86 -7.41
N ALA A 189 -14.54 12.96 -8.70
CA ALA A 189 -14.14 11.99 -9.73
C ALA A 189 -12.75 12.31 -10.33
N ASP A 190 -12.28 13.55 -10.17
CA ASP A 190 -10.96 13.99 -10.62
C ASP A 190 -10.36 14.92 -9.55
N PRO A 191 -9.85 14.36 -8.44
CA PRO A 191 -9.19 15.13 -7.39
C PRO A 191 -7.89 15.76 -7.92
N PRO A 192 -7.35 16.80 -7.26
CA PRO A 192 -6.12 17.44 -7.72
C PRO A 192 -4.96 16.44 -7.72
N GLY A 193 -4.01 16.60 -8.64
CA GLY A 193 -2.71 15.92 -8.62
C GLY A 193 -1.62 16.85 -8.07
N LEU A 194 -0.69 16.34 -7.26
CA LEU A 194 0.41 17.15 -6.72
C LEU A 194 1.65 17.17 -7.62
N ALA A 195 1.75 16.25 -8.57
CA ALA A 195 2.87 16.10 -9.51
C ALA A 195 4.25 16.13 -8.82
N ARG A 196 4.35 15.53 -7.63
CA ARG A 196 5.61 15.42 -6.88
C ARG A 196 6.50 14.35 -7.50
N THR A 197 7.77 14.65 -7.62
CA THR A 197 8.78 13.71 -8.13
C THR A 197 9.75 13.26 -7.04
N ASP A 198 9.71 13.91 -5.89
CA ASP A 198 10.44 13.55 -4.69
C ASP A 198 9.68 12.51 -3.85
N VAL A 199 10.41 11.79 -3.00
CA VAL A 199 9.83 10.91 -1.99
C VAL A 199 9.04 11.71 -0.97
N ALA A 200 7.96 11.14 -0.43
CA ALA A 200 7.11 11.83 0.53
C ALA A 200 7.85 12.10 1.85
N PRO A 201 8.10 13.37 2.23
CA PRO A 201 8.94 13.71 3.37
C PRO A 201 8.31 13.36 4.72
N PHE A 202 7.01 13.05 4.73
CA PHE A 202 6.30 12.57 5.91
C PHE A 202 6.32 11.03 6.05
N LEU A 203 6.98 10.29 5.14
CA LEU A 203 7.21 8.84 5.27
C LEU A 203 8.62 8.55 5.84
N ASP A 204 9.17 9.44 6.67
CA ASP A 204 10.52 9.29 7.25
C ASP A 204 10.55 8.26 8.41
N ILE A 205 10.34 6.98 8.05
CA ILE A 205 10.09 5.88 8.99
C ILE A 205 11.23 5.68 9.97
N ARG A 206 12.48 5.72 9.51
CA ARG A 206 13.64 5.58 10.39
C ARG A 206 13.70 6.72 11.40
N ARG A 207 13.58 7.98 10.97
CA ARG A 207 13.56 9.12 11.88
C ARG A 207 12.48 8.96 12.95
N TYR A 208 11.27 8.59 12.54
CA TYR A 208 10.15 8.43 13.45
C TYR A 208 10.30 7.24 14.39
N SER A 209 10.97 6.17 13.95
CA SER A 209 11.25 5.01 14.80
C SER A 209 12.10 5.35 16.02
N ALA A 210 12.94 6.38 15.93
CA ALA A 210 13.80 6.87 17.01
C ALA A 210 13.15 7.95 17.90
N MET A 211 11.90 8.34 17.61
CA MET A 211 11.17 9.40 18.32
C MET A 211 10.00 8.84 19.12
N ASP A 212 9.59 9.56 20.17
CA ASP A 212 8.34 9.28 20.88
C ASP A 212 7.13 9.51 19.98
N ASP A 213 6.05 8.76 20.24
CA ASP A 213 4.89 8.72 19.34
C ASP A 213 4.21 10.08 19.13
N ALA A 214 4.11 10.88 20.19
CA ALA A 214 3.55 12.23 20.12
C ALA A 214 4.42 13.18 19.29
N ASP A 215 5.74 13.01 19.32
CA ASP A 215 6.68 13.91 18.67
C ASP A 215 6.79 13.62 17.17
N TRP A 216 6.91 12.35 16.78
CA TRP A 216 6.95 12.04 15.36
C TRP A 216 5.61 12.31 14.68
N THR A 217 4.49 12.06 15.38
CA THR A 217 3.15 12.36 14.84
C THR A 217 3.02 13.86 14.53
N ARG A 218 3.55 14.72 15.41
CA ARG A 218 3.57 16.17 15.20
C ARG A 218 4.48 16.59 14.04
N ASP A 219 5.67 16.00 13.93
CA ASP A 219 6.62 16.27 12.84
C ASP A 219 6.04 15.84 11.48
N ALA A 220 5.48 14.63 11.38
CA ALA A 220 4.83 14.12 10.18
C ALA A 220 3.65 14.99 9.76
N ARG A 221 2.78 15.38 10.71
CA ARG A 221 1.65 16.28 10.45
C ARG A 221 2.07 17.61 9.84
N ALA A 222 3.18 18.19 10.28
CA ALA A 222 3.69 19.47 9.76
C ALA A 222 4.22 19.37 8.31
N ARG A 223 4.53 18.15 7.84
CA ARG A 223 5.09 17.88 6.51
C ARG A 223 4.05 17.44 5.49
N ILE A 224 2.84 17.08 5.91
CA ILE A 224 1.74 16.67 5.03
C ILE A 224 1.23 17.90 4.25
N PRO A 225 1.27 17.89 2.90
CA PRO A 225 0.70 18.98 2.11
C PRO A 225 -0.79 19.16 2.35
N ALA A 226 -1.25 20.40 2.31
CA ALA A 226 -2.66 20.73 2.53
C ALA A 226 -3.60 19.97 1.59
N ASP A 227 -3.18 19.77 0.33
CA ASP A 227 -3.98 19.15 -0.73
C ASP A 227 -3.63 17.67 -1.00
N LEU A 228 -2.84 17.04 -0.13
CA LEU A 228 -2.64 15.61 -0.19
C LEU A 228 -3.97 14.90 0.06
N THR A 229 -4.33 13.95 -0.80
CA THR A 229 -5.49 13.09 -0.60
C THR A 229 -5.14 11.67 -0.99
N THR A 230 -5.65 10.70 -0.23
CA THR A 230 -5.72 9.29 -0.65
C THR A 230 -7.17 8.92 -0.96
N GLY A 231 -7.40 7.71 -1.46
CA GLY A 231 -8.72 7.24 -1.83
C GLY A 231 -9.53 6.75 -0.64
N CYS A 232 -10.83 7.05 -0.60
CA CYS A 232 -11.74 6.31 0.27
C CYS A 232 -11.93 4.89 -0.25
N TYR A 233 -11.82 3.91 0.64
CA TYR A 233 -12.17 2.52 0.38
C TYR A 233 -13.26 2.08 1.37
N SER A 234 -14.16 1.19 0.95
CA SER A 234 -15.33 0.80 1.76
C SER A 234 -14.98 -0.32 2.77
N ASP A 235 -13.94 -0.07 3.55
CA ASP A 235 -13.29 -1.01 4.47
C ASP A 235 -13.18 -0.41 5.89
N PHE A 236 -12.31 -0.97 6.74
CA PHE A 236 -12.07 -0.45 8.09
C PHE A 236 -11.04 0.68 8.08
N ASP A 237 -11.42 1.83 8.62
CA ASP A 237 -10.47 2.91 8.89
C ASP A 237 -9.72 2.68 10.22
N SER A 238 -8.86 3.64 10.60
CA SER A 238 -8.07 3.57 11.84
C SER A 238 -8.89 3.47 13.13
N THR A 239 -10.19 3.81 13.08
CA THR A 239 -11.10 3.71 14.21
C THR A 239 -11.81 2.36 14.31
N GLY A 240 -11.57 1.45 13.36
CA GLY A 240 -12.24 0.15 13.29
C GLY A 240 -13.70 0.26 12.84
N VAL A 241 -14.11 1.43 12.36
CA VAL A 241 -15.43 1.64 11.78
C VAL A 241 -15.35 1.28 10.31
N LYS A 242 -16.30 0.44 9.87
CA LYS A 242 -16.56 0.33 8.43
C LYS A 242 -17.17 1.66 8.03
N ALA A 243 -16.44 2.48 7.29
CA ALA A 243 -16.96 3.76 6.84
C ALA A 243 -18.34 3.52 6.19
N GLU A 244 -19.38 4.18 6.70
CA GLU A 244 -20.64 4.27 5.97
C GLU A 244 -20.26 4.81 4.58
N ASP A 245 -20.61 4.04 3.53
CA ASP A 245 -20.26 4.14 2.11
C ASP A 245 -19.46 5.38 1.69
N CYS A 246 -18.45 5.24 0.81
CA CYS A 246 -17.63 6.34 0.28
C CYS A 246 -18.42 7.41 -0.52
N ALA A 247 -19.74 7.45 -0.38
CA ALA A 247 -20.66 8.47 -0.86
C ALA A 247 -20.18 9.88 -0.53
N GLY A 248 -20.10 10.71 -1.56
CA GLY A 248 -19.68 12.11 -1.45
C GLY A 248 -18.18 12.30 -1.16
N ARG A 249 -17.38 11.23 -1.13
CA ARG A 249 -15.93 11.25 -0.95
C ARG A 249 -15.21 10.92 -2.26
N VAL A 250 -13.96 11.36 -2.38
CA VAL A 250 -13.01 10.90 -3.38
C VAL A 250 -12.78 9.42 -3.12
N THR A 251 -13.23 8.57 -4.04
CA THR A 251 -13.05 7.13 -3.90
C THR A 251 -11.70 6.72 -4.46
N HIS A 252 -11.11 5.69 -3.85
CA HIS A 252 -9.94 5.02 -4.39
C HIS A 252 -10.21 4.61 -5.84
N ASN A 253 -11.22 3.76 -6.08
CA ASN A 253 -11.42 3.08 -7.37
C ASN A 253 -11.67 4.03 -8.55
N GLN A 254 -12.31 5.17 -8.31
CA GLN A 254 -12.68 6.09 -9.39
C GLN A 254 -11.72 7.28 -9.49
N GLY A 255 -11.27 7.83 -8.36
CA GLY A 255 -10.58 9.11 -8.33
C GLY A 255 -9.06 9.01 -8.32
N LEU A 256 -8.50 8.01 -7.63
CA LEU A 256 -7.07 7.99 -7.30
C LEU A 256 -6.33 6.71 -7.69
N ASN A 257 -7.02 5.60 -7.91
CA ASN A 257 -6.43 4.29 -8.20
C ASN A 257 -5.43 4.34 -9.35
N LYS A 258 -4.20 3.94 -9.05
CA LYS A 258 -3.14 3.67 -10.02
C LYS A 258 -2.55 2.27 -9.86
N ASP A 259 -3.37 1.33 -9.42
CA ASP A 259 -2.94 -0.02 -9.03
C ASP A 259 -2.54 -0.86 -10.24
N THR A 260 -3.00 -0.47 -11.42
CA THR A 260 -2.65 -1.08 -12.70
C THR A 260 -2.49 0.01 -13.76
N PRO A 261 -1.74 -0.23 -14.84
CA PRO A 261 -1.67 0.72 -15.96
C PRO A 261 -3.03 0.93 -16.66
N ALA A 262 -4.00 0.04 -16.43
CA ALA A 262 -5.33 0.08 -17.03
C ALA A 262 -6.34 0.92 -16.23
N SER A 263 -6.03 1.36 -15.02
CA SER A 263 -6.92 2.20 -14.22
C SER A 263 -7.15 3.57 -14.91
N PRO A 264 -8.33 4.22 -14.76
CA PRO A 264 -8.59 5.50 -15.40
C PRO A 264 -7.56 6.58 -15.05
N ARG A 265 -7.22 6.73 -13.76
CA ARG A 265 -6.24 7.73 -13.29
C ARG A 265 -4.83 7.42 -13.78
N SER A 266 -4.45 6.14 -13.90
CA SER A 266 -3.18 5.69 -14.49
C SER A 266 -2.95 6.21 -15.91
N ARG A 267 -4.02 6.30 -16.72
CA ARG A 267 -3.94 6.73 -18.12
C ARG A 267 -3.88 8.25 -18.31
N THR A 268 -4.04 9.03 -17.25
CA THR A 268 -3.85 10.47 -17.31
C THR A 268 -2.35 10.76 -17.37
N GLY A 269 -1.85 11.19 -18.53
CA GLY A 269 -0.41 11.36 -18.73
C GLY A 269 0.34 10.04 -18.55
N ASP A 270 1.36 10.04 -17.68
CA ASP A 270 2.11 8.85 -17.26
C ASP A 270 1.99 8.63 -15.73
N ASN A 271 0.78 8.80 -15.20
CA ASN A 271 0.54 8.71 -13.76
C ASN A 271 0.94 7.35 -13.16
N PHE A 272 0.74 6.24 -13.90
CA PHE A 272 1.19 4.93 -13.45
C PHE A 272 2.72 4.87 -13.35
N GLY A 273 3.44 5.31 -14.38
CA GLY A 273 4.91 5.36 -14.37
C GLY A 273 5.45 6.23 -13.24
N HIS A 274 4.82 7.38 -12.97
CA HIS A 274 5.20 8.24 -11.85
C HIS A 274 4.94 7.60 -10.48
N ALA A 275 3.83 6.86 -10.30
CA ALA A 275 3.55 6.12 -9.07
C ALA A 275 4.58 5.01 -8.83
N VAL A 276 4.83 4.17 -9.85
CA VAL A 276 5.84 3.10 -9.79
C VAL A 276 7.24 3.66 -9.52
N SER A 277 7.63 4.74 -10.21
CA SER A 277 8.93 5.37 -9.99
C SER A 277 9.06 5.97 -8.59
N GLY A 278 8.01 6.61 -8.07
CA GLY A 278 7.98 7.15 -6.72
C GLY A 278 8.07 6.07 -5.65
N ALA A 279 7.29 5.00 -5.79
CA ALA A 279 7.32 3.84 -4.90
C ALA A 279 8.69 3.14 -4.92
N THR A 280 9.28 2.96 -6.11
CA THR A 280 10.63 2.37 -6.24
C THR A 280 11.67 3.21 -5.50
N ALA A 281 11.65 4.54 -5.70
CA ALA A 281 12.55 5.44 -5.00
C ALA A 281 12.33 5.44 -3.47
N GLU A 282 11.08 5.32 -3.04
CA GLU A 282 10.71 5.16 -1.63
C GLU A 282 11.31 3.88 -1.05
N ILE A 283 11.09 2.72 -1.67
CA ILE A 283 11.60 1.45 -1.14
C ILE A 283 13.12 1.39 -1.17
N THR A 284 13.78 1.93 -2.21
CA THR A 284 15.24 2.08 -2.19
C THR A 284 15.71 2.93 -1.02
N ARG A 285 15.01 4.03 -0.70
CA ARG A 285 15.31 4.85 0.48
C ARG A 285 15.08 4.09 1.78
N GLN A 286 13.94 3.43 1.94
CA GLN A 286 13.59 2.67 3.16
C GLN A 286 14.59 1.54 3.42
N TRP A 287 15.06 0.85 2.38
CA TRP A 287 16.12 -0.15 2.52
C TRP A 287 17.44 0.47 2.99
N ASN A 288 17.84 1.62 2.42
CA ASN A 288 19.04 2.32 2.86
C ASN A 288 18.94 2.82 4.30
N ASP A 289 17.77 3.32 4.69
CA ASP A 289 17.48 3.75 6.06
C ASP A 289 17.51 2.56 7.04
N PHE A 290 16.94 1.41 6.67
CA PHE A 290 17.00 0.20 7.48
C PHE A 290 18.44 -0.28 7.70
N LYS A 291 19.25 -0.35 6.63
CA LYS A 291 20.69 -0.66 6.76
C LYS A 291 21.39 0.30 7.73
N ALA A 292 21.17 1.60 7.56
CA ALA A 292 21.79 2.60 8.42
C ALA A 292 21.35 2.47 9.89
N GLU A 293 20.11 2.05 10.13
CA GLU A 293 19.64 1.75 11.47
C GLU A 293 20.30 0.51 12.08
N LEU A 294 20.45 -0.58 11.33
CA LEU A 294 21.15 -1.77 11.80
C LEU A 294 22.61 -1.46 12.20
N LEU A 295 23.31 -0.66 11.39
CA LEU A 295 24.67 -0.21 11.70
C LEU A 295 24.73 0.66 12.96
N THR A 296 23.68 1.42 13.24
CA THR A 296 23.60 2.30 14.42
C THR A 296 23.24 1.50 15.67
N ALA A 297 22.29 0.57 15.56
CA ALA A 297 21.76 -0.20 16.67
C ALA A 297 22.71 -1.33 17.12
N TYR A 298 23.48 -1.91 16.19
CA TYR A 298 24.36 -3.04 16.46
C TYR A 298 25.79 -2.80 15.91
N PRO A 299 26.53 -1.80 16.46
CA PRO A 299 27.86 -1.43 15.96
C PRO A 299 28.95 -2.45 16.33
N ASP A 300 28.75 -3.18 17.44
CA ASP A 300 29.76 -4.08 17.98
C ASP A 300 29.96 -5.29 17.08
N HIS A 301 31.21 -5.76 16.99
CA HIS A 301 31.59 -6.96 16.22
C HIS A 301 31.10 -6.98 14.77
N ARG A 302 30.85 -5.80 14.17
CA ARG A 302 30.26 -5.68 12.83
C ARG A 302 28.89 -6.35 12.70
N ARG A 303 28.18 -6.57 13.81
CA ARG A 303 26.88 -7.28 13.85
C ARG A 303 25.89 -6.68 12.88
N GLY A 304 25.73 -5.35 12.85
CA GLY A 304 24.86 -4.66 11.89
C GLY A 304 25.24 -4.92 10.43
N GLU A 305 26.54 -4.94 10.09
CA GLU A 305 27.00 -5.26 8.72
C GLU A 305 26.66 -6.71 8.33
N GLN A 306 26.79 -7.63 9.28
CA GLN A 306 26.54 -9.06 9.08
C GLN A 306 25.05 -9.36 8.95
N MET A 307 24.20 -8.67 9.71
CA MET A 307 22.74 -8.72 9.53
C MET A 307 22.35 -8.24 8.12
N ILE A 308 22.92 -7.14 7.64
CA ILE A 308 22.68 -6.63 6.29
C ILE A 308 23.13 -7.64 5.24
N CYS A 309 24.32 -8.23 5.41
CA CYS A 309 24.81 -9.27 4.52
C CYS A 309 23.84 -10.46 4.48
N ALA A 310 23.38 -10.95 5.63
CA ALA A 310 22.48 -12.09 5.70
C ALA A 310 21.10 -11.86 5.06
N LEU A 311 20.65 -10.60 5.04
CA LEU A 311 19.38 -10.21 4.43
C LEU A 311 19.43 -10.08 2.91
N VAL A 312 20.61 -9.96 2.30
CA VAL A 312 20.71 -9.80 0.84
C VAL A 312 21.21 -11.06 0.12
N HIS A 313 21.78 -12.02 0.84
CA HIS A 313 22.31 -13.27 0.26
C HIS A 313 21.38 -14.46 0.49
N ASP A 314 21.36 -15.38 -0.47
CA ASP A 314 20.60 -16.62 -0.45
C ASP A 314 21.24 -17.68 0.45
N ASP A 315 22.58 -17.69 0.53
CA ASP A 315 23.36 -18.48 1.49
C ASP A 315 24.27 -17.58 2.36
N PRO A 316 23.71 -16.97 3.42
CA PRO A 316 24.46 -16.11 4.31
C PRO A 316 25.63 -16.77 5.06
N GLU A 317 25.54 -18.06 5.38
CA GLU A 317 26.60 -18.74 6.16
C GLU A 317 27.91 -18.81 5.37
N SER A 318 27.83 -19.01 4.06
CA SER A 318 29.01 -19.04 3.19
C SER A 318 29.42 -17.66 2.67
N SER A 319 28.47 -16.74 2.52
CA SER A 319 28.67 -15.46 1.83
C SER A 319 29.08 -14.30 2.76
N CYS A 320 28.79 -14.41 4.06
CA CYS A 320 29.00 -13.34 5.04
C CYS A 320 30.19 -13.67 5.97
N PRO A 321 31.35 -13.00 5.80
CA PRO A 321 32.62 -13.39 6.42
C PRO A 321 32.79 -12.94 7.87
#